data_AF-A0A1X0NPZ9-F1
#
_entry.id   AF-A0A1X0NPZ9-F1
#
_cell.length_a   1.000
_cell.length_b   1.000
_cell.length_c   1.000
_cell.angle_alpha   90.00
_cell.angle_beta   90.00
_cell.angle_gamma   90.00
#
_symmetry.space_group_name_H-M   'P 1'
#
loop_
_entity.id
_entity.type
_entity.pdbx_description
1 polymer ?
#
loop_
_entity_poly.entity_id
_entity_poly.type
_entity_poly.pdbx_seq_one_letter_code
_entity_poly.pdbx_strand_id
1 'polypeptide(L)' 'MNDALPTTNKTIGGAGHWGTEAEISMSRKTYFWFELALRVFPNVNYISKGDDDMFLRVPQFLADLRTLPRRGTYWGKLWR' A
#
# COMPACT_ATOMS: atom_id res chain seq x y z
N MET A 1 -0.58 22.86 4.30
CA MET A 1 0.28 21.81 3.74
C MET A 1 -0.39 21.32 2.47
N ASN A 2 0.24 21.54 1.32
CA ASN A 2 -0.29 21.12 0.02
C ASN A 2 0.54 19.93 -0.49
N ASP A 3 0.22 18.76 0.02
CA ASP A 3 0.85 17.49 -0.37
C ASP A 3 0.52 17.09 -1.83
N ALA A 4 -0.35 17.87 -2.47
CA ALA A 4 -0.70 17.78 -3.88
C ALA A 4 0.25 18.57 -4.80
N LEU A 5 1.12 19.44 -4.26
CA LEU A 5 2.08 20.19 -5.07
C LEU A 5 3.32 19.34 -5.34
N PRO A 6 3.74 19.20 -6.60
CA PRO A 6 4.98 18.50 -6.95
C PRO A 6 6.18 19.11 -6.22
N THR A 7 7.00 18.28 -5.57
CA THR A 7 8.27 18.75 -5.01
C THR A 7 9.33 18.75 -6.10
N THR A 8 9.95 19.91 -6.35
CA THR A 8 10.80 20.13 -7.54
C THR A 8 12.29 19.87 -7.32
N ASN A 9 12.74 19.69 -6.06
CA ASN A 9 14.16 19.54 -5.69
C ASN A 9 14.49 18.15 -5.12
N LYS A 10 13.98 17.07 -5.73
CA LYS A 10 14.24 15.68 -5.28
C LYS A 10 15.02 14.89 -6.31
N THR A 11 15.99 14.11 -5.85
CA THR A 11 16.75 13.16 -6.68
C THR A 11 15.98 11.85 -6.80
N ILE A 12 15.65 11.47 -8.04
CA ILE A 12 15.08 10.16 -8.36
C ILE A 12 16.03 9.08 -7.82
N GLY A 13 15.52 8.16 -7.00
CA GLY A 13 16.30 7.02 -6.50
C GLY A 13 17.06 7.20 -5.17
N GLY A 14 16.97 8.34 -4.47
CA GLY A 14 17.52 8.49 -3.10
C GLY A 14 16.51 8.21 -1.97
N ALA A 15 16.92 7.60 -0.86
CA ALA A 15 16.05 7.37 0.30
C ALA A 15 15.28 8.65 0.71
N GLY A 16 13.95 8.58 0.80
CA GLY A 16 13.09 9.77 0.98
C GLY A 16 12.67 10.43 -0.35
N HIS A 17 12.16 9.62 -1.28
CA HIS A 17 11.86 9.99 -2.67
C HIS A 17 10.78 11.08 -2.84
N TRP A 18 10.02 11.41 -1.79
CA TRP A 18 8.81 12.24 -1.90
C TRP A 18 8.81 13.46 -0.95
N GLY A 19 9.73 13.50 0.02
CA GLY A 19 9.79 14.52 1.08
C GLY A 19 8.82 14.25 2.25
N THR A 20 9.11 14.85 3.41
CA THR A 20 8.40 14.59 4.68
C THR A 20 6.89 14.78 4.59
N GLU A 21 6.43 15.83 3.91
CA GLU A 21 4.99 16.07 3.74
C GLU A 21 4.32 14.91 3.01
N ALA A 22 4.87 14.49 1.87
CA ALA A 22 4.33 13.38 1.10
C ALA A 22 4.38 12.06 1.88
N GLU A 23 5.43 11.81 2.67
CA GLU A 23 5.53 10.64 3.57
C GLU A 23 4.42 10.63 4.63
N ILE A 24 4.14 11.80 5.24
CA ILE A 24 3.02 11.97 6.17
C ILE A 24 1.69 11.72 5.46
N SER A 25 1.51 12.22 4.24
CA SER A 25 0.29 12.00 3.47
C SER A 25 0.10 10.53 3.10
N MET A 26 1.17 9.82 2.71
CA MET A 26 1.08 8.39 2.41
C MET A 26 0.68 7.58 3.65
N SER A 27 1.18 7.99 4.82
CA SER A 27 0.77 7.40 6.10
C SER A 27 -0.72 7.67 6.38
N ARG A 28 -1.20 8.90 6.19
CA ARG A 28 -2.62 9.26 6.32
C ARG A 28 -3.51 8.49 5.34
N LYS A 29 -3.12 8.39 4.06
CA LYS A 29 -3.84 7.60 3.05
C LYS A 29 -3.95 6.13 3.48
N THR A 30 -2.89 5.56 4.02
CA THR A 30 -2.89 4.17 4.50
C THR A 30 -3.82 3.99 5.71
N TYR A 31 -3.81 4.93 6.65
CA TYR A 31 -4.75 4.93 7.78
C TYR A 31 -6.21 4.95 7.32
N PHE A 32 -6.57 5.90 6.45
CA PHE A 32 -7.93 6.00 5.92
C PHE A 32 -8.33 4.79 5.09
N TRP A 33 -7.40 4.21 4.32
CA TRP A 33 -7.66 2.97 3.59
C TRP A 33 -8.05 1.82 4.53
N PHE A 34 -7.33 1.62 5.63
CA PHE A 34 -7.70 0.57 6.60
C PHE A 34 -9.03 0.85 7.30
N GLU A 35 -9.27 2.09 7.71
CA GLU A 35 -10.56 2.47 8.30
C GLU A 35 -11.73 2.17 7.35
N LEU A 36 -11.60 2.56 6.08
CA LEU A 36 -12.62 2.35 5.06
C LEU A 36 -12.79 0.86 4.74
N ALA A 37 -11.70 0.15 4.46
CA ALA A 37 -11.76 -1.23 3.99
C ALA A 37 -12.40 -2.15 5.03
N LEU A 38 -12.11 -1.93 6.32
CA LEU A 38 -12.71 -2.71 7.40
C LEU A 38 -14.19 -2.42 7.60
N ARG A 39 -14.67 -1.20 7.31
CA ARG A 39 -16.09 -0.85 7.38
C ARG A 39 -16.90 -1.35 6.19
N VAL A 40 -16.36 -1.21 4.98
CA VAL A 40 -17.08 -1.52 3.73
C VAL A 40 -16.98 -2.99 3.37
N PHE A 41 -15.88 -3.66 3.74
CA PHE A 41 -15.63 -5.06 3.38
C PHE A 41 -15.42 -5.95 4.63
N PRO A 42 -16.40 -6.06 5.53
CA PRO A 42 -16.21 -6.76 6.81
C PRO A 42 -15.98 -8.28 6.68
N ASN A 43 -16.32 -8.87 5.51
CA ASN A 43 -16.33 -10.33 5.30
C ASN A 43 -15.27 -10.81 4.28
N VAL A 44 -14.35 -9.94 3.84
CA VAL A 44 -13.27 -10.39 2.92
C VAL A 44 -12.19 -11.12 3.70
N ASN A 45 -11.62 -12.17 3.10
CA ASN A 45 -10.53 -12.93 3.74
C ASN A 45 -9.19 -12.17 3.72
N TYR A 46 -9.00 -11.29 2.72
CA TYR A 46 -7.75 -10.56 2.50
C TYR A 46 -8.04 -9.15 2.00
N ILE A 47 -7.21 -8.20 2.42
CA ILE A 47 -7.12 -6.85 1.85
C ILE A 47 -5.69 -6.68 1.33
N SER A 48 -5.55 -6.23 0.09
CA SER A 48 -4.26 -5.92 -0.53
C SER A 48 -4.15 -4.43 -0.80
N LYS A 49 -2.95 -3.87 -0.66
CA LYS A 49 -2.60 -2.51 -1.05
C LYS A 49 -1.42 -2.57 -2.01
N GLY A 50 -1.47 -1.80 -3.08
CA GLY A 50 -0.39 -1.63 -4.04
C GLY A 50 -0.42 -0.22 -4.63
N ASP A 51 0.65 0.16 -5.31
CA ASP A 51 0.76 1.43 -6.03
C ASP A 51 0.07 1.34 -7.40
N ASP A 52 -0.23 2.47 -8.03
CA ASP A 52 -0.91 2.53 -9.33
C ASP A 52 0.01 2.27 -10.53
N ASP A 53 1.32 2.30 -10.31
CA ASP A 53 2.37 2.00 -11.27
C ASP A 53 2.87 0.53 -11.19
N MET A 54 2.19 -0.32 -10.43
CA MET A 54 2.54 -1.75 -10.32
C MET A 54 1.86 -2.62 -11.38
N PHE A 55 2.50 -3.73 -11.73
CA PHE A 55 1.85 -4.83 -12.46
C PHE A 55 1.44 -5.96 -11.50
N LEU A 56 0.16 -6.38 -11.56
CA LEU A 56 -0.37 -7.51 -10.78
C LEU A 56 -0.78 -8.67 -11.69
N ARG A 57 -0.11 -9.82 -11.56
CA ARG A 57 -0.52 -11.06 -12.21
C ARG A 57 -1.69 -11.71 -11.45
N VAL A 58 -2.91 -11.24 -11.72
CA VAL A 58 -4.13 -11.62 -10.98
C VAL A 58 -4.32 -13.13 -10.81
N PRO A 59 -4.18 -13.99 -11.83
CA PRO A 59 -4.41 -15.43 -11.64
C PRO A 59 -3.43 -16.08 -10.66
N GLN A 60 -2.15 -15.68 -10.72
CA GLN A 60 -1.13 -16.17 -9.80
C GLN A 60 -1.41 -15.66 -8.39
N PHE A 61 -1.69 -14.36 -8.25
CA PHE A 61 -2.01 -13.74 -6.96
C PHE A 61 -3.18 -14.43 -6.25
N LEU A 62 -4.25 -14.75 -6.98
CA LEU A 62 -5.39 -15.49 -6.41
C LEU A 62 -5.05 -16.95 -6.05
N ALA A 63 -4.20 -17.60 -6.84
CA ALA A 63 -3.72 -18.95 -6.51
C ALA A 63 -2.91 -18.93 -5.21
N ASP A 64 -2.03 -17.95 -5.03
CA ASP A 64 -1.22 -17.79 -3.83
C ASP A 64 -2.09 -17.52 -2.59
N LEU A 65 -3.06 -16.60 -2.69
CA LEU A 65 -3.97 -16.27 -1.57
C LEU A 65 -4.77 -17.48 -1.05
N ARG A 66 -5.04 -18.48 -1.90
CA ARG A 66 -5.73 -19.72 -1.49
C ARG A 66 -4.88 -20.60 -0.57
N THR A 67 -3.56 -20.42 -0.58
CA THR A 67 -2.61 -21.19 0.23
C THR A 67 -2.29 -20.53 1.57
N LEU A 68 -2.54 -19.23 1.70
CA LEU A 68 -2.21 -18.46 2.91
C LEU A 68 -3.21 -18.71 4.07
N PRO A 69 -2.78 -18.53 5.32
CA PRO A 69 -3.70 -18.48 6.46
C PRO A 69 -4.66 -17.30 6.35
N ARG A 70 -5.92 -17.49 6.77
CA ARG A 70 -6.94 -16.41 6.77
C ARG A 70 -6.81 -15.42 7.93
N ARG A 71 -5.90 -15.66 8.88
CA ARG A 71 -5.71 -14.83 10.08
C ARG A 71 -4.22 -14.69 10.37
N GLY A 72 -3.82 -13.50 10.82
CA GLY A 72 -2.43 -13.22 11.19
C GLY A 72 -1.46 -13.14 10.00
N THR A 73 -1.97 -13.06 8.77
CA THR A 73 -1.14 -12.99 7.57
C THR A 73 -0.77 -11.55 7.26
N TYR A 74 0.53 -11.27 7.21
CA TYR A 74 1.11 -10.09 6.60
C TYR A 74 2.12 -10.56 5.55
N TRP A 75 1.80 -10.35 4.27
CA TRP A 75 2.52 -10.96 3.15
C TRP A 75 2.90 -9.92 2.10
N GLY A 76 4.09 -10.07 1.53
CA GLY A 76 4.67 -9.18 0.54
C GLY A 76 6.20 -9.24 0.57
N LYS A 77 6.85 -8.33 -0.15
CA LYS A 77 8.30 -8.14 -0.07
C LYS A 77 8.63 -7.45 1.26
N LEU A 78 9.13 -8.23 2.22
CA LEU A 78 9.63 -7.70 3.49
C LEU A 78 11.10 -7.33 3.33
N TRP A 79 11.47 -6.14 3.77
CA TRP A 79 12.88 -5.74 3.85
C TRP A 79 13.53 -6.45 5.03
N ARG A 80 14.79 -6.89 4.85
CA ARG A 80 15.61 -7.47 5.91
C ARG A 80 16.47 -6.38 6.55
#